data_AF-A0AAD1IT30-F1
#
_entry.id   AF-A0AAD1IT30-F1
#
_cell.length_a   1.000
_cell.length_b   1.000
_cell.length_c   1.000
_cell.angle_alpha   90.00
_cell.angle_beta   90.00
_cell.angle_gamma   90.00
#
_symmetry.space_group_name_H-M   'P 1'
#
loop_
_entity.id
_entity.type
_entity.pdbx_description
1 polymer ?
#
loop_
_entity_poly.entity_id
_entity_poly.type
_entity_poly.pdbx_seq_one_letter_code
_entity_poly.pdbx_strand_id
1 'polypeptide(L)'
;MATGPGSTRPRRVLLALLLAELVSAVLMLDRSQPPAAPPMAAEVAVEQPTATGTPTIDTQLPDGRRAQFVALGGTRSAGLLSRIAGELPAAAELVTDFWGPDWRQEIVIVATGSDPQFAALAGGGVDIAAATTADRIVFAPGAAAMTDEDLRIVLRHELFHHAVREQTAADAPRWLTEGVADHLARPRDTTPAPDAGTALPTDSDLDTPGAVRSQAYDRAWRFATYVADRYGPERLRALYLRACGPGHPDVATAVRDTLGAGLDEVLAGWRHWPQG
;
A
#
# COMPACT_ATOMS: atom_id res chain seq x y z
N MET A 1 -20.11 15.51 -48.38
CA MET A 1 -19.51 15.96 -47.11
C MET A 1 -20.02 15.02 -46.02
N ALA A 2 -19.16 14.10 -45.57
CA ALA A 2 -19.51 13.11 -44.55
C ALA A 2 -19.10 13.63 -43.17
N THR A 3 -20.04 13.66 -42.23
CA THR A 3 -19.81 13.88 -40.80
C THR A 3 -19.58 12.52 -40.14
N GLY A 4 -18.36 12.25 -39.70
CA GLY A 4 -18.03 11.06 -38.92
C GLY A 4 -18.41 11.23 -37.44
N PRO A 5 -18.99 10.22 -36.78
CA PRO A 5 -19.23 10.29 -35.35
C PRO A 5 -17.91 10.15 -34.59
N GLY A 6 -17.65 11.12 -33.71
CA GLY A 6 -16.53 11.12 -32.80
C GLY A 6 -16.56 9.87 -31.92
N SER A 7 -15.49 9.09 -32.01
CA SER A 7 -15.21 7.98 -31.12
C SER A 7 -15.04 8.51 -29.69
N THR A 8 -16.09 8.40 -28.88
CA THR A 8 -15.97 8.49 -27.42
C THR A 8 -15.31 7.22 -26.91
N ARG A 9 -14.02 7.31 -26.56
CA ARG A 9 -13.33 6.26 -25.79
C ARG A 9 -14.08 6.00 -24.48
N PRO A 10 -14.38 4.75 -24.12
CA PRO A 10 -14.93 4.45 -22.79
C PRO A 10 -13.84 4.71 -21.74
N ARG A 11 -14.11 5.65 -20.82
CA ARG A 11 -13.31 5.88 -19.60
C ARG A 11 -13.37 4.62 -18.75
N ARG A 12 -12.28 3.88 -18.69
CA ARG A 12 -12.11 2.77 -17.75
C ARG A 12 -11.74 3.37 -16.40
N VAL A 13 -12.59 3.14 -15.41
CA VAL A 13 -12.37 3.51 -14.02
C VAL A 13 -11.14 2.75 -13.53
N LEU A 14 -10.09 3.47 -13.11
CA LEU A 14 -8.97 2.89 -12.37
C LEU A 14 -9.52 2.37 -11.03
N LEU A 15 -9.76 1.05 -10.93
CA LEU A 15 -9.83 0.38 -9.63
C LEU A 15 -8.40 -0.01 -9.25
N ALA A 16 -7.66 0.92 -8.67
CA ALA A 16 -6.49 0.59 -7.88
C ALA A 16 -7.01 0.20 -6.48
N LEU A 17 -7.06 -1.09 -6.18
CA LEU A 17 -7.42 -1.63 -4.88
C LEU A 17 -6.14 -2.05 -4.17
N LEU A 18 -5.77 -1.25 -3.20
CA LEU A 18 -4.60 -1.42 -2.33
C LEU A 18 -5.14 -1.65 -0.92
N LEU A 19 -4.48 -2.51 -0.15
CA LEU A 19 -4.86 -2.80 1.22
C LEU A 19 -3.57 -2.97 2.01
N ALA A 20 -3.28 -2.04 2.92
CA ALA A 20 -2.30 -2.27 3.97
C ALA A 20 -2.95 -3.10 5.09
N GLU A 21 -2.84 -4.43 5.04
CA GLU A 21 -3.23 -5.26 6.18
C GLU A 21 -2.11 -5.33 7.23
N LEU A 22 -2.42 -4.80 8.42
CA LEU A 22 -1.59 -4.91 9.61
C LEU A 22 -1.87 -6.23 10.33
N VAL A 23 -1.11 -7.28 10.02
CA VAL A 23 -1.09 -8.49 10.87
C VAL A 23 -0.08 -8.28 12.01
N SER A 24 -0.58 -8.05 13.23
CA SER A 24 0.22 -8.16 14.47
C SER A 24 -0.12 -9.48 15.16
N ALA A 25 0.82 -10.44 15.15
CA ALA A 25 0.68 -11.68 15.90
C ALA A 25 1.15 -11.49 17.35
N VAL A 26 0.22 -11.20 18.26
CA VAL A 26 0.43 -11.39 19.70
C VAL A 26 0.13 -12.85 20.01
N LEU A 27 1.15 -13.72 20.03
CA LEU A 27 1.13 -15.03 20.67
C LEU A 27 2.51 -15.40 21.19
N MET A 28 3.00 -14.63 22.16
CA MET A 28 4.06 -15.07 23.07
C MET A 28 3.66 -14.61 24.46
N LEU A 29 2.89 -15.45 25.15
CA LEU A 29 2.82 -15.59 26.61
C LEU A 29 1.69 -16.58 26.90
N ASP A 30 2.03 -17.87 26.94
CA ASP A 30 1.78 -18.73 28.10
C ASP A 30 2.02 -20.18 27.71
N ARG A 31 3.08 -20.78 28.26
CA ARG A 31 3.11 -22.17 28.72
C ARG A 31 4.45 -22.46 29.38
N SER A 32 4.42 -22.40 30.70
CA SER A 32 5.44 -23.01 31.54
C SER A 32 5.20 -24.52 31.67
N GLN A 33 6.25 -25.28 31.36
CA GLN A 33 6.65 -26.58 31.94
C GLN A 33 6.23 -27.93 31.25
N PRO A 34 7.19 -28.86 30.99
CA PRO A 34 6.95 -30.18 30.37
C PRO A 34 6.76 -31.30 31.41
N PRO A 35 6.16 -32.47 31.08
CA PRO A 35 7.01 -33.64 30.77
C PRO A 35 6.42 -34.77 29.84
N ALA A 36 7.35 -35.66 29.45
CA ALA A 36 7.26 -37.08 29.07
C ALA A 36 6.77 -37.54 27.66
N ALA A 37 7.71 -38.13 26.89
CA ALA A 37 7.49 -39.09 25.79
C ALA A 37 7.23 -40.52 26.35
N PRO A 38 6.65 -41.54 25.66
CA PRO A 38 6.82 -41.95 24.22
C PRO A 38 5.51 -42.58 23.61
N PRO A 39 5.49 -43.46 22.56
CA PRO A 39 6.48 -43.85 21.54
C PRO A 39 6.03 -43.63 20.07
N MET A 40 7.01 -43.83 19.17
CA MET A 40 6.96 -43.78 17.70
C MET A 40 5.73 -44.42 17.04
N ALA A 41 5.15 -43.70 16.07
CA ALA A 41 4.33 -44.27 15.02
C ALA A 41 4.80 -43.72 13.66
N ALA A 42 5.22 -44.65 12.80
CA ALA A 42 5.43 -44.59 11.35
C ALA A 42 5.68 -43.22 10.71
N GLU A 43 6.94 -43.01 10.35
CA GLU A 43 7.43 -42.02 9.40
C GLU A 43 6.75 -42.25 8.03
N VAL A 44 5.67 -41.51 7.76
CA VAL A 44 5.22 -41.30 6.39
C VAL A 44 6.19 -40.30 5.80
N ALA A 45 7.15 -40.80 5.03
CA ALA A 45 8.03 -39.99 4.21
C ALA A 45 7.16 -39.16 3.26
N VAL A 46 6.87 -37.92 3.66
CA VAL A 46 6.55 -36.87 2.71
C VAL A 46 7.87 -36.59 2.03
N GLU A 47 8.01 -37.01 0.77
CA GLU A 47 9.09 -36.58 -0.10
C GLU A 47 9.21 -35.07 0.02
N GLN A 48 10.30 -34.61 0.65
CA GLN A 48 10.67 -33.21 0.61
C GLN A 48 10.80 -32.83 -0.86
N PRO A 49 10.08 -31.83 -1.37
CA PRO A 49 10.37 -31.29 -2.68
C PRO A 49 11.83 -30.85 -2.67
N THR A 50 12.64 -31.50 -3.50
CA THR A 50 14.01 -31.10 -3.83
C THR A 50 14.07 -29.59 -4.00
N ALA A 51 15.00 -28.95 -3.29
CA ALA A 51 15.27 -27.53 -3.36
C ALA A 51 15.73 -27.09 -4.77
N THR A 52 14.78 -26.90 -5.68
CA THR A 52 14.92 -25.89 -6.73
C THR A 52 14.69 -24.55 -6.06
N GLY A 53 15.78 -23.86 -5.70
CA GLY A 53 15.71 -22.54 -5.08
C GLY A 53 14.78 -21.63 -5.88
N THR A 54 13.85 -20.98 -5.17
CA THR A 54 12.97 -19.98 -5.77
C THR A 54 13.83 -18.95 -6.50
N PRO A 55 13.61 -18.70 -7.81
CA PRO A 55 14.42 -17.76 -8.55
C PRO A 55 14.35 -16.39 -7.87
N THR A 56 15.52 -15.95 -7.42
CA THR A 56 15.71 -14.71 -6.66
C THR A 56 16.66 -13.83 -7.45
N ILE A 57 16.31 -12.56 -7.61
CA ILE A 57 17.15 -11.55 -8.24
C ILE A 57 17.43 -10.47 -7.20
N ASP A 58 18.70 -10.21 -6.94
CA ASP A 58 19.13 -9.11 -6.07
C ASP A 58 19.63 -7.95 -6.94
N THR A 59 19.21 -6.72 -6.61
CA THR A 59 19.68 -5.50 -7.25
C THR A 59 20.04 -4.45 -6.21
N GLN A 60 20.96 -3.56 -6.56
CA GLN A 60 21.22 -2.36 -5.79
C GLN A 60 20.58 -1.17 -6.51
N LEU A 61 19.80 -0.38 -5.77
CA LEU A 61 19.17 0.84 -6.26
C LEU A 61 20.19 2.00 -6.27
N PRO A 62 19.94 3.07 -7.06
CA PRO A 62 20.85 4.22 -7.14
C PRO A 62 21.11 4.93 -5.81
N ASP A 63 20.17 4.85 -4.87
CA ASP A 63 20.27 5.43 -3.51
C ASP A 63 21.02 4.53 -2.51
N GLY A 64 21.53 3.37 -2.96
CA GLY A 64 22.30 2.41 -2.16
C GLY A 64 21.47 1.28 -1.56
N ARG A 65 20.13 1.34 -1.60
CA ARG A 65 19.24 0.30 -1.08
C ARG A 65 19.39 -1.01 -1.85
N ARG A 66 19.12 -2.13 -1.18
CA ARG A 66 19.09 -3.45 -1.81
C ARG A 66 17.66 -3.91 -2.00
N ALA A 67 17.36 -4.37 -3.20
CA ALA A 67 16.06 -4.96 -3.52
C ALA A 67 16.22 -6.41 -3.95
N GLN A 68 15.44 -7.28 -3.31
CA GLN A 68 15.37 -8.70 -3.59
C GLN A 68 14.00 -9.02 -4.21
N PHE A 69 14.00 -9.67 -5.37
CA PHE A 69 12.80 -10.07 -6.10
C PHE A 69 12.64 -11.59 -6.06
N VAL A 70 11.50 -12.07 -5.55
CA VAL A 70 11.24 -13.50 -5.32
C VAL A 70 10.01 -13.94 -6.11
N ALA A 71 10.20 -14.79 -7.13
CA ALA A 71 9.10 -15.35 -7.92
C ALA A 71 8.69 -16.73 -7.40
N LEU A 72 7.52 -16.83 -6.78
CA LEU A 72 7.06 -18.09 -6.17
C LEU A 72 6.36 -19.06 -7.15
N GLY A 73 6.73 -19.01 -8.43
CA GLY A 73 6.18 -19.84 -9.50
C GLY A 73 5.10 -19.15 -10.34
N GLY A 74 4.43 -19.91 -11.20
CA GLY A 74 3.51 -19.38 -12.21
C GLY A 74 4.23 -18.76 -13.42
N THR A 75 3.58 -18.77 -14.59
CA THR A 75 4.20 -18.31 -15.84
C THR A 75 4.36 -16.79 -15.95
N ARG A 76 3.71 -16.03 -15.05
CA ARG A 76 3.63 -14.56 -15.11
C ARG A 76 4.48 -13.83 -14.05
N SER A 77 4.96 -14.51 -13.01
CA SER A 77 5.65 -13.88 -11.87
C SER A 77 6.98 -13.24 -12.26
N ALA A 78 7.81 -13.94 -13.05
CA ALA A 78 9.09 -13.39 -13.52
C ALA A 78 8.92 -12.13 -14.40
N GLY A 79 7.92 -12.13 -15.30
CA GLY A 79 7.61 -10.97 -16.13
C GLY A 79 7.10 -9.78 -15.32
N LEU A 80 6.26 -10.03 -14.29
CA LEU A 80 5.81 -9.01 -13.36
C LEU A 80 6.98 -8.41 -12.56
N LEU A 81 7.86 -9.23 -12.00
CA LEU A 81 9.03 -8.75 -11.23
C LEU A 81 9.99 -7.94 -12.11
N SER A 82 10.16 -8.30 -13.38
CA SER A 82 10.97 -7.51 -14.31
C SER A 82 10.39 -6.10 -14.51
N ARG A 83 9.07 -5.98 -14.68
CA ARG A 83 8.38 -4.68 -14.78
C ARG A 83 8.51 -3.88 -13.49
N ILE A 84 8.30 -4.51 -12.33
CA ILE A 84 8.47 -3.88 -11.02
C ILE A 84 9.91 -3.38 -10.82
N ALA A 85 10.91 -4.20 -11.17
CA ALA A 85 12.32 -3.83 -11.05
C ALA A 85 12.69 -2.59 -11.87
N GLY A 86 12.05 -2.40 -13.04
CA GLY A 86 12.23 -1.19 -13.85
C GLY A 86 11.63 0.08 -13.23
N GLU A 87 10.55 -0.04 -12.45
CA GLU A 87 9.86 1.08 -11.81
C GLU A 87 10.39 1.41 -10.41
N LEU A 88 11.04 0.44 -9.74
CA LEU A 88 11.46 0.56 -8.34
C LEU A 88 12.43 1.71 -8.05
N PRO A 89 13.44 2.04 -8.89
CA PRO A 89 14.33 3.16 -8.63
C PRO A 89 13.58 4.50 -8.48
N ALA A 90 12.66 4.79 -9.41
CA ALA A 90 11.88 6.02 -9.38
C ALA A 90 10.84 6.03 -8.24
N ALA A 91 10.33 4.86 -7.85
CA ALA A 91 9.46 4.76 -6.67
C ALA A 91 10.24 5.04 -5.37
N ALA A 92 11.47 4.52 -5.24
CA ALA A 92 12.31 4.74 -4.06
C ALA A 92 12.78 6.21 -3.94
N GLU A 93 13.12 6.85 -5.06
CA GLU A 93 13.41 8.29 -5.11
C GLU A 93 12.21 9.10 -4.63
N LEU A 94 11.02 8.84 -5.18
CA LEU A 94 9.78 9.54 -4.79
C LEU A 94 9.44 9.38 -3.29
N VAL A 95 9.61 8.18 -2.74
CA VAL A 95 9.40 7.92 -1.30
C VAL A 95 10.47 8.65 -0.47
N THR A 96 11.73 8.64 -0.90
CA THR A 96 12.83 9.31 -0.21
C THR A 96 12.67 10.83 -0.21
N ASP A 97 12.23 11.42 -1.32
CA ASP A 97 11.98 12.86 -1.43
C ASP A 97 10.87 13.32 -0.48
N PHE A 98 9.83 12.50 -0.29
CA PHE A 98 8.73 12.83 0.60
C PHE A 98 9.04 12.51 2.07
N TRP A 99 9.59 11.33 2.37
CA TRP A 99 9.74 10.81 3.73
C TRP A 99 11.09 11.13 4.38
N GLY A 100 12.10 11.42 3.56
CA GLY A 100 13.51 11.45 3.93
C GLY A 100 14.22 10.12 3.65
N PRO A 101 15.56 10.07 3.74
CA PRO A 101 16.34 8.89 3.37
C PRO A 101 16.38 7.81 4.46
N ASP A 102 15.92 8.11 5.68
CA ASP A 102 16.09 7.24 6.86
C ASP A 102 14.97 6.18 6.99
N TRP A 103 14.70 5.46 5.91
CA TRP A 103 13.85 4.26 5.91
C TRP A 103 14.62 3.03 5.46
N ARG A 104 14.07 1.85 5.73
CA ARG A 104 14.69 0.52 5.57
C ARG A 104 15.50 0.39 4.27
N GLN A 105 16.70 -0.18 4.41
CA GLN A 105 17.64 -0.35 3.30
C GLN A 105 17.37 -1.59 2.46
N GLU A 106 16.71 -2.59 3.04
CA GLU A 106 16.31 -3.82 2.35
C GLU A 106 14.85 -3.72 1.91
N ILE A 107 14.61 -4.11 0.66
CA ILE A 107 13.28 -4.19 0.05
C ILE A 107 13.11 -5.61 -0.48
N VAL A 108 12.15 -6.36 0.03
CA VAL A 108 11.81 -7.68 -0.50
C VAL A 108 10.49 -7.59 -1.24
N ILE A 109 10.49 -7.93 -2.52
CA ILE A 109 9.29 -7.94 -3.37
C ILE A 109 9.02 -9.37 -3.84
N VAL A 110 7.83 -9.86 -3.54
CA VAL A 110 7.38 -11.21 -3.87
C VAL A 110 6.29 -11.14 -4.92
N ALA A 111 6.40 -11.91 -6.00
CA ALA A 111 5.30 -12.16 -6.92
C ALA A 111 4.80 -13.59 -6.72
N THR A 112 3.55 -13.74 -6.32
CA THR A 112 2.95 -15.06 -6.10
C THR A 112 2.51 -15.71 -7.40
N GLY A 113 2.52 -17.05 -7.42
CA GLY A 113 2.06 -17.84 -8.57
C GLY A 113 0.56 -18.10 -8.57
N SER A 114 -0.14 -17.90 -7.45
CA SER A 114 -1.57 -18.17 -7.29
C SER A 114 -2.23 -17.29 -6.21
N ASP A 115 -3.54 -17.10 -6.30
CA ASP A 115 -4.31 -16.32 -5.32
C ASP A 115 -4.30 -16.96 -3.91
N PRO A 116 -4.39 -18.31 -3.74
CA PRO A 116 -4.21 -18.93 -2.42
C PRO A 116 -2.85 -18.64 -1.79
N GLN A 117 -1.80 -18.57 -2.60
CA GLN A 117 -0.47 -18.21 -2.11
C GLN A 117 -0.40 -16.73 -1.70
N PHE A 118 -1.06 -15.84 -2.46
CA PHE A 118 -1.20 -14.44 -2.07
C PHE A 118 -1.93 -14.32 -0.73
N ALA A 119 -3.10 -14.93 -0.58
CA ALA A 119 -3.86 -14.92 0.67
C ALA A 119 -3.05 -15.46 1.86
N ALA A 120 -2.27 -16.52 1.66
CA ALA A 120 -1.43 -17.11 2.71
C ALA A 120 -0.28 -16.18 3.18
N LEU A 121 0.27 -15.36 2.29
CA LEU A 121 1.40 -14.47 2.60
C LEU A 121 0.96 -13.07 3.04
N ALA A 122 -0.16 -12.58 2.52
CA ALA A 122 -0.59 -11.20 2.66
C ALA A 122 -1.88 -11.02 3.48
N GLY A 123 -2.61 -12.09 3.80
CA GLY A 123 -3.93 -12.01 4.45
C GLY A 123 -5.07 -11.58 3.52
N GLY A 124 -4.75 -11.20 2.27
CA GLY A 124 -5.65 -10.50 1.37
C GLY A 124 -6.76 -11.31 0.69
N GLY A 125 -7.82 -10.59 0.29
CA GLY A 125 -8.91 -11.06 -0.57
C GLY A 125 -8.60 -11.04 -2.07
N VAL A 126 -9.53 -11.55 -2.89
CA VAL A 126 -9.38 -11.75 -4.35
C VAL A 126 -9.25 -10.46 -5.17
N ASP A 127 -9.59 -9.33 -4.57
CA ASP A 127 -9.68 -8.01 -5.17
C ASP A 127 -8.49 -7.10 -4.82
N ILE A 128 -7.40 -7.66 -4.30
CA ILE A 128 -6.19 -6.94 -3.87
C ILE A 128 -5.03 -7.26 -4.83
N ALA A 129 -4.38 -6.21 -5.35
CA ALA A 129 -3.29 -6.37 -6.31
C ALA A 129 -1.92 -6.60 -5.65
N ALA A 130 -1.70 -5.98 -4.50
CA ALA A 130 -0.51 -6.13 -3.68
C ALA A 130 -0.83 -5.76 -2.23
N ALA A 131 0.05 -6.17 -1.32
CA ALA A 131 -0.01 -5.77 0.07
C ALA A 131 1.39 -5.75 0.70
N THR A 132 1.60 -4.80 1.60
CA THR A 132 2.82 -4.67 2.39
C THR A 132 2.65 -5.34 3.74
N THR A 133 3.52 -6.29 4.02
CA THR A 133 3.59 -7.00 5.30
C THR A 133 4.70 -6.42 6.18
N ALA A 134 5.05 -7.09 7.28
CA ALA A 134 6.12 -6.64 8.17
C ALA A 134 7.49 -6.59 7.48
N ASP A 135 7.77 -7.51 6.56
CA ASP A 135 9.10 -7.75 6.00
C ASP A 135 9.18 -7.67 4.46
N ARG A 136 8.04 -7.68 3.76
CA ARG A 136 8.01 -7.73 2.29
C ARG A 136 6.77 -7.09 1.69
N ILE A 137 6.87 -6.71 0.43
CA ILE A 137 5.76 -6.33 -0.44
C ILE A 137 5.39 -7.56 -1.28
N VAL A 138 4.14 -7.99 -1.23
CA VAL A 138 3.64 -9.17 -1.93
C VAL A 138 2.68 -8.72 -3.03
N PHE A 139 2.89 -9.16 -4.27
CA PHE A 139 2.01 -8.91 -5.40
C PHE A 139 1.21 -10.17 -5.73
N ALA A 140 -0.10 -9.99 -5.94
CA ALA A 140 -1.01 -11.03 -6.40
C ALA A 140 -0.76 -11.36 -7.88
N PRO A 141 -1.14 -12.57 -8.36
CA PRO A 141 -0.92 -12.96 -9.75
C PRO A 141 -1.66 -12.06 -10.76
N GLY A 142 -2.76 -11.44 -10.33
CA GLY A 142 -3.55 -10.49 -11.12
C GLY A 142 -2.78 -9.24 -11.52
N ALA A 143 -1.81 -8.79 -10.70
CA ALA A 143 -1.00 -7.60 -10.99
C ALA A 143 -0.21 -7.72 -12.31
N ALA A 144 0.09 -8.95 -12.76
CA ALA A 144 0.74 -9.20 -14.03
C ALA A 144 -0.07 -8.68 -15.25
N ALA A 145 -1.39 -8.54 -15.11
CA ALA A 145 -2.28 -8.04 -16.16
C ALA A 145 -2.49 -6.52 -16.13
N MET A 146 -1.96 -5.82 -15.13
CA MET A 146 -2.08 -4.37 -14.99
C MET A 146 -1.34 -3.64 -16.11
N THR A 147 -1.81 -2.44 -16.43
CA THR A 147 -1.03 -1.50 -17.24
C THR A 147 0.23 -1.07 -16.48
N ASP A 148 1.22 -0.51 -17.17
CA ASP A 148 2.43 0.00 -16.50
C ASP A 148 2.12 1.17 -15.56
N GLU A 149 1.09 1.96 -15.89
CA GLU A 149 0.62 3.06 -15.04
C GLU A 149 -0.01 2.55 -13.74
N ASP A 150 -0.95 1.61 -13.82
CA ASP A 150 -1.59 1.02 -12.65
C ASP A 150 -0.57 0.30 -11.75
N LEU A 151 0.36 -0.44 -12.35
CA LEU A 151 1.41 -1.15 -11.62
C LEU A 151 2.36 -0.17 -10.90
N ARG A 152 2.68 0.97 -11.53
CA ARG A 152 3.50 2.02 -10.92
C ARG A 152 2.80 2.65 -9.71
N ILE A 153 1.49 2.91 -9.81
CA ILE A 153 0.69 3.42 -8.69
C ILE A 153 0.75 2.42 -7.53
N VAL A 154 0.45 1.13 -7.79
CA VAL A 154 0.48 0.08 -6.78
C VAL A 154 1.86 -0.03 -6.12
N LEU A 155 2.93 -0.08 -6.92
CA LEU A 155 4.28 -0.17 -6.39
C LEU A 155 4.65 0.99 -5.47
N ARG A 156 4.35 2.23 -5.88
CA ARG A 156 4.66 3.42 -5.07
C ARG A 156 3.87 3.43 -3.77
N HIS A 157 2.60 3.05 -3.82
CA HIS A 157 1.74 2.97 -2.64
C HIS A 157 2.28 1.95 -1.63
N GLU A 158 2.54 0.72 -2.08
CA GLU A 158 3.08 -0.32 -1.21
C GLU A 158 4.48 0.01 -0.69
N LEU A 159 5.33 0.60 -1.53
CA LEU A 159 6.67 1.02 -1.09
C LEU A 159 6.61 2.11 -0.02
N PHE A 160 5.65 3.03 -0.10
CA PHE A 160 5.42 4.00 0.95
C PHE A 160 5.06 3.31 2.27
N HIS A 161 4.13 2.35 2.27
CA HIS A 161 3.80 1.57 3.46
C HIS A 161 5.02 0.83 4.03
N HIS A 162 5.89 0.28 3.18
CA HIS A 162 7.11 -0.37 3.61
C HIS A 162 8.07 0.60 4.29
N ALA A 163 8.24 1.78 3.70
CA ALA A 163 9.17 2.80 4.19
C ALA A 163 8.76 3.37 5.55
N VAL A 164 7.47 3.59 5.78
CA VAL A 164 6.95 4.24 7.00
C VAL A 164 6.56 3.26 8.11
N ARG A 165 6.68 1.94 7.86
CA ARG A 165 6.13 0.88 8.73
C ARG A 165 6.53 1.00 10.19
N GLU A 166 7.77 1.40 10.48
CA GLU A 166 8.27 1.53 11.85
C GLU A 166 7.72 2.75 12.59
N GLN A 167 7.20 3.73 11.85
CA GLN A 167 6.60 4.94 12.39
C GLN A 167 5.07 4.86 12.43
N THR A 168 4.45 3.80 11.92
CA THR A 168 2.99 3.65 11.87
C THR A 168 2.50 2.72 12.98
N ALA A 169 1.67 3.23 13.88
CA ALA A 169 1.04 2.48 14.94
C ALA A 169 0.02 1.47 14.39
N ALA A 170 -0.20 0.40 15.14
CA ALA A 170 -1.17 -0.64 14.80
C ALA A 170 -2.62 -0.12 14.73
N ASP A 171 -2.93 0.89 15.55
CA ASP A 171 -4.23 1.55 15.68
C ASP A 171 -4.29 2.90 14.94
N ALA A 172 -3.32 3.17 14.07
CA ALA A 172 -3.32 4.37 13.24
C ALA A 172 -4.62 4.46 12.41
N PRO A 173 -5.20 5.66 12.22
CA PRO A 173 -6.37 5.83 11.36
C PRO A 173 -6.04 5.40 9.93
N ARG A 174 -6.56 4.24 9.51
CA ARG A 174 -6.15 3.61 8.25
C ARG A 174 -6.45 4.52 7.07
N TRP A 175 -7.62 5.17 7.05
CA TRP A 175 -7.98 6.10 5.99
C TRP A 175 -6.92 7.19 5.74
N LEU A 176 -6.24 7.67 6.79
CA LEU A 176 -5.19 8.68 6.64
C LEU A 176 -3.91 8.04 6.11
N THR A 177 -3.56 6.85 6.59
CA THR A 177 -2.38 6.13 6.09
C THR A 177 -2.47 5.82 4.60
N GLU A 178 -3.65 5.37 4.15
CA GLU A 178 -3.97 5.05 2.76
C GLU A 178 -4.04 6.32 1.89
N GLY A 179 -4.62 7.40 2.43
CA GLY A 179 -4.69 8.69 1.75
C GLY A 179 -3.32 9.29 1.43
N VAL A 180 -2.35 9.19 2.35
CA VAL A 180 -0.98 9.65 2.10
C VAL A 180 -0.25 8.73 1.13
N ALA A 181 -0.41 7.41 1.25
CA ALA A 181 0.13 6.46 0.27
C ALA A 181 -0.36 6.78 -1.16
N ASP A 182 -1.66 7.05 -1.32
CA ASP A 182 -2.24 7.45 -2.60
C ASP A 182 -1.80 8.83 -3.08
N HIS A 183 -1.56 9.78 -2.17
CA HIS A 183 -1.03 11.10 -2.54
C HIS A 183 0.33 10.98 -3.25
N LEU A 184 1.18 10.08 -2.78
CA LEU A 184 2.48 9.81 -3.39
C LEU A 184 2.35 8.98 -4.67
N ALA A 185 1.43 8.02 -4.68
CA ALA A 185 1.34 7.03 -5.74
C ALA A 185 0.66 7.54 -7.01
N ARG A 186 -0.45 8.28 -6.87
CA ARG A 186 -1.31 8.67 -7.98
C ARG A 186 -0.72 9.86 -8.77
N PRO A 187 -0.88 9.89 -10.11
CA PRO A 187 -0.55 11.06 -10.91
C PRO A 187 -1.27 12.33 -10.43
N ARG A 188 -0.62 13.49 -10.56
CA ARG A 188 -1.17 14.79 -10.11
C ARG A 188 -2.43 15.22 -10.87
N ASP A 189 -2.62 14.75 -12.08
CA ASP A 189 -3.78 15.00 -12.95
C ASP A 189 -4.89 13.94 -12.81
N THR A 190 -4.77 13.03 -11.83
CA THR A 190 -5.82 12.06 -11.52
C THR A 190 -7.13 12.80 -11.22
N THR A 191 -8.21 12.42 -11.88
CA THR A 191 -9.56 12.92 -11.55
C THR A 191 -10.22 11.98 -10.55
N PRO A 192 -10.75 12.47 -9.41
CA PRO A 192 -11.52 11.62 -8.51
C PRO A 192 -12.77 11.06 -9.19
N ALA A 193 -13.28 9.93 -8.69
CA ALA A 193 -14.58 9.44 -9.13
C ALA A 193 -15.68 10.50 -8.86
N PRO A 194 -16.70 10.57 -9.74
CA PRO A 194 -17.86 11.42 -9.47
C PRO A 194 -18.50 11.04 -8.12
N ASP A 195 -19.01 12.05 -7.41
CA ASP A 195 -19.71 11.91 -6.13
C ASP A 195 -18.86 11.35 -4.98
N ALA A 196 -17.55 11.60 -4.97
CA ALA A 196 -16.65 11.14 -3.89
C ALA A 196 -17.14 11.52 -2.47
N GLY A 197 -17.97 12.56 -2.32
CA GLY A 197 -18.49 13.02 -1.03
C GLY A 197 -17.60 14.10 -0.39
N THR A 198 -18.11 14.78 0.64
CA THR A 198 -17.47 15.96 1.25
C THR A 198 -17.10 15.79 2.73
N ALA A 199 -17.26 14.59 3.27
CA ALA A 199 -16.85 14.21 4.63
C ALA A 199 -15.57 13.39 4.58
N LEU A 200 -14.74 13.40 5.63
CA LEU A 200 -13.64 12.45 5.71
C LEU A 200 -14.17 11.01 5.67
N PRO A 201 -13.47 10.09 5.00
CA PRO A 201 -13.82 8.68 5.07
C PRO A 201 -13.58 8.13 6.49
N THR A 202 -14.30 7.07 6.82
CA THR A 202 -14.03 6.27 8.02
C THR A 202 -13.27 5.00 7.64
N ASP A 203 -12.62 4.37 8.62
CA ASP A 203 -11.99 3.07 8.38
C ASP A 203 -13.02 2.01 7.96
N SER A 204 -14.26 2.09 8.46
CA SER A 204 -15.35 1.19 8.03
C SER A 204 -15.74 1.39 6.56
N ASP A 205 -15.58 2.59 6.01
CA ASP A 205 -15.82 2.82 4.59
C ASP A 205 -14.79 2.05 3.74
N LEU A 206 -13.53 2.01 4.20
CA LEU A 206 -12.45 1.27 3.53
C LEU A 206 -12.65 -0.25 3.65
N ASP A 207 -13.22 -0.74 4.75
CA ASP A 207 -13.55 -2.17 4.88
C ASP A 207 -14.64 -2.61 3.91
N THR A 208 -15.52 -1.71 3.47
CA THR A 208 -16.72 -2.04 2.68
C THR A 208 -16.39 -2.21 1.19
N PRO A 209 -16.33 -3.44 0.64
CA PRO A 209 -15.89 -3.67 -0.73
C PRO A 209 -16.74 -2.95 -1.79
N GLY A 210 -16.15 -2.73 -2.96
CA GLY A 210 -16.80 -2.10 -4.11
C GLY A 210 -16.76 -0.57 -4.03
N ALA A 211 -17.84 0.08 -4.48
CA ALA A 211 -17.86 1.53 -4.69
C ALA A 211 -17.63 2.35 -3.41
N VAL A 212 -18.06 1.85 -2.24
CA VAL A 212 -17.87 2.54 -0.95
C VAL A 212 -16.38 2.67 -0.62
N ARG A 213 -15.64 1.55 -0.67
CA ARG A 213 -14.18 1.55 -0.52
C ARG A 213 -13.52 2.46 -1.54
N SER A 214 -13.82 2.33 -2.84
CA SER A 214 -13.19 3.16 -3.88
C SER A 214 -13.41 4.67 -3.63
N GLN A 215 -14.62 5.07 -3.25
CA GLN A 215 -14.90 6.48 -2.90
C GLN A 215 -14.17 6.92 -1.64
N ALA A 216 -14.02 6.04 -0.64
CA ALA A 216 -13.29 6.36 0.57
C ALA A 216 -11.78 6.58 0.31
N TYR A 217 -11.17 5.75 -0.53
CA TYR A 217 -9.80 5.97 -1.03
C TYR A 217 -9.69 7.32 -1.74
N ASP A 218 -10.62 7.64 -2.64
CA ASP A 218 -10.63 8.93 -3.34
C ASP A 218 -10.73 10.12 -2.37
N ARG A 219 -11.59 10.03 -1.34
CA ARG A 219 -11.70 11.10 -0.33
C ARG A 219 -10.43 11.22 0.51
N ALA A 220 -9.83 10.11 0.93
CA ALA A 220 -8.59 10.07 1.69
C ALA A 220 -7.42 10.70 0.91
N TRP A 221 -7.25 10.26 -0.34
CA TRP A 221 -6.27 10.80 -1.29
C TRP A 221 -6.45 12.31 -1.49
N ARG A 222 -7.69 12.77 -1.72
CA ARG A 222 -7.98 14.20 -1.89
C ARG A 222 -7.65 15.00 -0.64
N PHE A 223 -7.93 14.48 0.55
CA PHE A 223 -7.58 15.16 1.78
C PHE A 223 -6.07 15.31 1.95
N ALA A 224 -5.31 14.22 1.77
CA ALA A 224 -3.85 14.25 1.84
C ALA A 224 -3.25 15.22 0.80
N THR A 225 -3.76 15.18 -0.43
CA THR A 225 -3.31 16.07 -1.51
C THR A 225 -3.62 17.53 -1.22
N TYR A 226 -4.82 17.83 -0.73
CA TYR A 226 -5.14 19.19 -0.27
C TYR A 226 -4.20 19.67 0.83
N VAL A 227 -3.88 18.82 1.81
CA VAL A 227 -2.97 19.19 2.89
C VAL A 227 -1.58 19.49 2.34
N ALA A 228 -1.05 18.64 1.45
CA ALA A 228 0.23 18.88 0.79
C ALA A 228 0.24 20.16 -0.03
N ASP A 229 -0.81 20.45 -0.79
CA ASP A 229 -0.86 21.62 -1.67
C ASP A 229 -1.08 22.92 -0.89
N ARG A 230 -1.87 22.88 0.19
CA ARG A 230 -2.20 24.07 1.01
C ARG A 230 -1.14 24.40 2.06
N TYR A 231 -0.55 23.38 2.67
CA TYR A 231 0.35 23.51 3.82
C TYR A 231 1.79 23.03 3.53
N GLY A 232 2.01 22.37 2.39
CA GLY A 232 3.30 21.82 1.98
C GLY A 232 3.48 20.34 2.34
N PRO A 233 4.34 19.61 1.60
CA PRO A 233 4.60 18.18 1.84
C PRO A 233 5.16 17.90 3.23
N GLU A 234 5.98 18.80 3.78
CA GLU A 234 6.53 18.67 5.14
C GLU A 234 5.44 18.68 6.22
N ARG A 235 4.39 19.48 6.02
CA ARG A 235 3.24 19.52 6.94
C ARG A 235 2.38 18.28 6.80
N LEU A 236 2.23 17.72 5.59
CA LEU A 236 1.58 16.42 5.40
C LEU A 236 2.35 15.30 6.11
N ARG A 237 3.67 15.26 5.97
CA ARG A 237 4.54 14.31 6.69
C ARG A 237 4.44 14.47 8.20
N ALA A 238 4.47 15.70 8.71
CA ALA A 238 4.29 15.98 10.13
C ALA A 238 2.91 15.53 10.65
N LEU A 239 1.85 15.75 9.86
CA LEU A 239 0.51 15.25 10.16
C LEU A 239 0.49 13.72 10.23
N TYR A 240 1.09 13.04 9.25
CA TYR A 240 1.19 11.58 9.27
C TYR A 240 1.87 11.07 10.54
N LEU A 241 3.05 11.60 10.86
CA LEU A 241 3.79 11.20 12.08
C LEU A 241 2.98 11.44 13.35
N ARG A 242 2.28 12.58 13.44
CA ARG A 242 1.50 12.92 14.64
C ARG A 242 0.22 12.11 14.77
N ALA A 243 -0.48 11.84 13.67
CA ALA A 243 -1.79 11.19 13.65
C ALA A 243 -1.73 9.67 13.51
N CYS A 244 -0.62 9.12 13.00
CA CYS A 244 -0.45 7.69 12.74
C CYS A 244 0.68 7.07 13.56
N GLY A 245 1.48 7.85 14.30
CA GLY A 245 2.60 7.34 15.10
C GLY A 245 2.18 6.71 16.44
N PRO A 246 3.07 5.95 17.10
CA PRO A 246 2.79 5.39 18.42
C PRO A 246 2.34 6.45 19.43
N GLY A 247 1.20 6.23 20.09
CA GLY A 247 0.62 7.20 21.03
C GLY A 247 0.08 8.47 20.37
N HIS A 248 -0.32 8.38 19.10
CA HIS A 248 -0.98 9.47 18.40
C HIS A 248 -2.23 9.94 19.16
N PRO A 249 -2.59 11.24 19.05
CA PRO A 249 -3.83 11.74 19.62
C PRO A 249 -4.98 11.42 18.64
N ASP A 250 -6.17 11.95 18.91
CA ASP A 250 -7.22 12.00 17.91
C ASP A 250 -6.82 12.87 16.71
N VAL A 251 -7.41 12.61 15.55
CA VAL A 251 -7.10 13.30 14.28
C VAL A 251 -7.30 14.81 14.39
N ALA A 252 -8.33 15.29 15.09
CA ALA A 252 -8.59 16.73 15.19
C ALA A 252 -7.47 17.44 15.98
N THR A 253 -6.97 16.80 17.03
CA THR A 253 -5.79 17.25 17.77
C THR A 253 -4.52 17.21 16.91
N ALA A 254 -4.27 16.12 16.19
CA ALA A 254 -3.10 16.02 15.30
C ALA A 254 -3.11 17.10 14.21
N VAL A 255 -4.28 17.36 13.60
CA VAL A 255 -4.47 18.43 12.61
C VAL A 255 -4.18 19.80 13.19
N ARG A 256 -4.69 20.10 14.39
CA ARG A 256 -4.42 21.38 15.06
C ARG A 256 -2.94 21.55 15.38
N ASP A 257 -2.31 20.53 15.95
CA ASP A 257 -0.90 20.57 16.36
C ASP A 257 0.03 20.77 15.15
N THR A 258 -0.31 20.18 14.00
CA THR A 258 0.58 20.13 12.83
C THR A 258 0.26 21.18 11.77
N LEU A 259 -1.02 21.50 11.54
CA LEU A 259 -1.43 22.47 10.51
C LEU A 259 -1.70 23.87 11.08
N GLY A 260 -1.82 24.00 12.41
CA GLY A 260 -2.08 25.27 13.08
C GLY A 260 -3.51 25.79 12.94
N ALA A 261 -4.44 24.95 12.46
CA ALA A 261 -5.85 25.28 12.26
C ALA A 261 -6.76 24.18 12.81
N GLY A 262 -7.99 24.54 13.20
CA GLY A 262 -8.98 23.56 13.65
C GLY A 262 -9.43 22.63 12.52
N LEU A 263 -9.81 21.39 12.84
CA LEU A 263 -10.24 20.42 11.83
C LEU A 263 -11.40 20.96 10.96
N ASP A 264 -12.39 21.64 11.56
CA ASP A 264 -13.51 22.21 10.81
C ASP A 264 -13.09 23.27 9.79
N GLU A 265 -12.10 24.09 10.13
CA GLU A 265 -11.52 25.10 9.22
C GLU A 265 -10.76 24.41 8.08
N VAL A 266 -9.95 23.39 8.41
CA VAL A 266 -9.21 22.61 7.41
C VAL A 266 -10.17 21.92 6.44
N LEU A 267 -11.26 21.33 6.94
CA LEU A 267 -12.29 20.67 6.13
C LEU A 267 -13.16 21.66 5.34
N ALA A 268 -13.37 22.87 5.85
CA ALA A 268 -13.99 23.93 5.06
C ALA A 268 -13.11 24.30 3.86
N GLY A 269 -11.80 24.48 4.08
CA GLY A 269 -10.86 24.74 2.98
C GLY A 269 -10.77 23.57 1.99
N TRP A 270 -10.70 22.33 2.48
CA TRP A 270 -10.67 21.11 1.64
C TRP A 270 -11.88 21.00 0.72
N ARG A 271 -13.09 21.33 1.21
CA ARG A 271 -14.33 21.29 0.42
C ARG A 271 -14.37 22.33 -0.70
N HIS A 272 -13.68 23.46 -0.53
CA HIS A 272 -13.57 24.53 -1.54
C HIS A 272 -12.32 24.41 -2.41
N TRP A 273 -11.38 23.54 -2.04
CA TRP A 273 -10.19 23.29 -2.83
C TRP A 273 -10.59 22.66 -4.17
N PRO A 274 -10.10 23.20 -5.31
CA PRO A 274 -10.55 22.78 -6.63
C PRO A 274 -10.50 21.26 -6.77
N GLN A 275 -11.60 20.71 -7.26
CA GLN A 275 -11.58 19.39 -7.87
C GLN A 275 -10.78 19.61 -9.16
N GLY A 276 -9.61 18.98 -9.30
CA GLY A 276 -8.67 19.22 -10.41
C GLY A 276 -9.31 19.33 -11.79
#